data_AF-A0A7S9HEA2-F1
#
_entry.id   AF-A0A7S9HEA2-F1
#
_cell.length_a   1.000
_cell.length_b   1.000
_cell.length_c   1.000
_cell.angle_alpha   90.00
_cell.angle_beta   90.00
_cell.angle_gamma   90.00
#
_symmetry.space_group_name_H-M   'P 1'
#
loop_
_entity.id
_entity.type
_entity.pdbx_description
1 polymer ?
#
loop_
_entity_poly.entity_id
_entity_poly.type
_entity_poly.pdbx_seq_one_letter_code
_entity_poly.pdbx_strand_id
1 'polypeptide(L)'
;MLSRLLCCVLLILSAWSAQATVTPWLEFKLQDGHISLPVTVSGHPTYAILDSGAQMNAINKKFIDKHELNYTGVGTTYINGPFGKKGIKNYPISRWECLVQLQE
;
A
#
# COMPACT_ATOMS: atom_id res chain seq x y z
N MET A 1 -11.21 -11.46 -47.99
CA MET A 1 -12.14 -11.92 -46.91
C MET A 1 -11.41 -12.78 -45.88
N LEU A 2 -10.53 -13.71 -46.28
CA LEU A 2 -9.80 -14.61 -45.38
C LEU A 2 -8.90 -13.90 -44.33
N SER A 3 -8.21 -12.81 -44.71
CA SER A 3 -7.34 -12.05 -43.78
C SER A 3 -8.11 -11.34 -42.67
N ARG A 4 -9.35 -10.89 -42.94
CA ARG A 4 -10.22 -10.27 -41.94
C ARG A 4 -10.72 -11.31 -40.93
N LEU A 5 -11.03 -12.52 -41.41
CA LEU A 5 -11.43 -13.63 -40.55
C LEU A 5 -10.29 -14.06 -39.61
N LEU A 6 -9.06 -14.11 -40.13
CA LEU A 6 -7.86 -14.45 -39.37
C LEU A 6 -7.59 -13.44 -38.23
N CYS A 7 -7.71 -12.14 -38.51
CA CYS A 7 -7.60 -11.10 -37.47
C CYS A 7 -8.66 -11.26 -36.37
N CYS A 8 -9.91 -11.54 -36.72
CA CYS A 8 -10.97 -11.72 -35.71
C CYS A 8 -10.69 -12.93 -34.81
N VAL A 9 -10.22 -14.04 -35.37
CA VAL A 9 -9.86 -15.25 -34.59
C VAL A 9 -8.70 -14.96 -33.64
N LEU A 10 -7.67 -14.24 -34.08
CA LEU A 10 -6.54 -13.87 -33.24
C LEU A 10 -6.94 -12.97 -32.06
N LEU A 11 -7.87 -12.05 -32.27
CA LEU A 11 -8.39 -11.17 -31.22
C LEU A 11 -9.24 -11.93 -30.18
N ILE A 12 -9.97 -12.97 -30.58
CA ILE A 12 -10.76 -13.79 -29.66
C ILE A 12 -9.85 -14.67 -28.80
N LEU A 13 -8.79 -15.23 -29.40
CA LEU A 13 -7.82 -16.07 -28.69
C LEU A 13 -7.01 -15.27 -27.66
N SER A 14 -6.69 -14.01 -27.94
CA SER A 14 -5.95 -13.15 -26.99
C SER A 14 -6.80 -12.66 -25.83
N ALA A 15 -8.13 -12.62 -25.96
CA ALA A 15 -9.03 -12.22 -24.87
C ALA A 15 -9.18 -13.31 -23.79
N TRP A 16 -8.88 -14.57 -24.09
CA TRP A 16 -9.04 -15.70 -23.16
C TRP A 16 -8.08 -15.65 -21.95
N SER A 17 -6.98 -14.91 -22.04
CA SER A 17 -6.01 -14.74 -20.95
C SER A 17 -6.40 -13.64 -19.95
N ALA A 18 -7.49 -12.92 -20.19
CA ALA A 18 -8.00 -11.91 -19.25
C ALA A 18 -8.74 -12.58 -18.08
N GLN A 19 -7.99 -13.05 -17.09
CA GLN A 19 -8.56 -13.53 -15.83
C GLN A 19 -8.90 -12.33 -14.93
N ALA A 20 -10.18 -11.97 -14.85
CA ALA A 20 -10.70 -11.10 -13.79
C ALA A 20 -10.91 -11.95 -12.52
N THR A 21 -9.90 -12.03 -11.65
CA THR A 21 -10.08 -12.58 -10.30
C THR A 21 -10.76 -11.53 -9.42
N VAL A 22 -11.81 -11.93 -8.72
CA VAL A 22 -12.38 -11.16 -7.61
C VAL A 22 -11.36 -11.13 -6.48
N THR A 23 -10.93 -9.94 -6.07
CA THR A 23 -10.16 -9.80 -4.84
C THR A 23 -11.07 -10.14 -3.67
N PRO A 24 -10.66 -11.06 -2.77
CA PRO A 24 -11.47 -11.36 -1.59
C PRO A 24 -11.69 -10.09 -0.78
N TRP A 25 -12.84 -10.00 -0.12
CA TRP A 25 -13.10 -8.93 0.82
C TRP A 25 -12.05 -8.96 1.92
N LEU A 26 -11.37 -7.84 2.12
CA LEU A 26 -10.42 -7.69 3.22
C LEU A 26 -11.20 -7.26 4.47
N GLU A 27 -11.08 -8.05 5.53
CA GLU A 27 -11.63 -7.65 6.82
C GLU A 27 -10.87 -6.45 7.37
N PHE A 28 -11.61 -5.47 7.87
CA PHE A 28 -11.07 -4.28 8.53
C PHE A 28 -11.68 -4.12 9.91
N LYS A 29 -10.95 -3.44 10.80
CA LYS A 29 -11.44 -3.05 12.11
C LYS A 29 -11.78 -1.56 12.09
N LEU A 30 -12.87 -1.16 12.73
CA LEU A 30 -13.15 0.24 13.03
C LEU A 30 -12.76 0.49 14.48
N GLN A 31 -11.69 1.26 14.70
CA GLN A 31 -11.18 1.57 16.04
C GLN A 31 -11.04 3.08 16.18
N ASP A 32 -11.68 3.66 17.20
CA ASP A 32 -11.64 5.09 17.48
C ASP A 32 -12.00 5.98 16.27
N GLY A 33 -12.94 5.50 15.45
CA GLY A 33 -13.37 6.19 14.22
C GLY A 33 -12.44 6.01 13.01
N HIS A 34 -11.38 5.23 13.14
CA HIS A 34 -10.42 4.96 12.07
C HIS A 34 -10.56 3.53 11.54
N ILE A 35 -10.44 3.38 10.22
CA ILE A 35 -10.39 2.07 9.56
C ILE A 35 -8.97 1.52 9.69
N SER A 36 -8.82 0.36 10.31
CA SER A 36 -7.56 -0.35 10.47
C SER A 36 -7.54 -1.63 9.65
N LEU A 37 -6.52 -1.76 8.80
CA LEU A 37 -6.32 -2.89 7.90
C LEU A 37 -5.19 -3.78 8.41
N PRO A 38 -5.34 -5.11 8.41
CA PRO A 38 -4.23 -6.01 8.72
C PRO A 38 -3.18 -5.91 7.61
N VAL A 39 -1.93 -5.68 8.00
CA VAL A 39 -0.78 -5.61 7.09
C VAL A 39 0.40 -6.37 7.67
N THR A 40 1.36 -6.70 6.81
CA THR A 40 2.64 -7.25 7.23
C THR A 40 3.73 -6.29 6.79
N VAL A 41 4.54 -5.83 7.74
CA VAL A 41 5.68 -4.93 7.48
C VAL A 41 6.95 -5.70 7.79
N SER A 42 7.76 -6.00 6.77
CA SER A 42 9.03 -6.74 6.94
C SER A 42 8.88 -8.04 7.75
N GLY A 43 7.81 -8.79 7.49
CA GLY A 43 7.51 -10.07 8.16
C GLY A 43 6.77 -9.94 9.50
N HIS A 44 6.53 -8.73 10.00
CA HIS A 44 5.80 -8.51 11.26
C HIS A 44 4.33 -8.15 10.99
N PRO A 45 3.37 -8.97 11.45
CA PRO A 45 1.94 -8.66 11.32
C PRO A 45 1.58 -7.48 12.23
N THR A 46 0.86 -6.51 11.68
CA THR A 46 0.44 -5.29 12.36
C THR A 46 -0.83 -4.71 11.72
N TYR A 47 -1.24 -3.51 12.14
CA TYR A 47 -2.39 -2.79 11.60
C TYR A 47 -2.00 -1.44 11.04
N ALA A 48 -2.48 -1.13 9.83
CA ALA A 48 -2.35 0.15 9.16
C ALA A 48 -3.67 0.93 9.23
N ILE A 49 -3.63 2.22 9.57
CA ILE A 49 -4.82 3.07 9.56
C ILE A 49 -5.00 3.64 8.16
N LEU A 50 -6.18 3.49 7.55
CA LEU A 50 -6.50 4.11 6.27
C LEU A 50 -6.87 5.59 6.47
N ASP A 51 -5.96 6.50 6.08
CA ASP A 51 -6.18 7.95 6.07
C ASP A 51 -6.18 8.48 4.62
N SER A 52 -7.37 8.75 4.09
CA SER A 52 -7.57 9.31 2.74
C SER A 52 -7.12 10.77 2.61
N GLY A 53 -6.89 11.47 3.73
CA GLY A 53 -6.36 12.83 3.75
C GLY A 53 -4.84 12.89 3.58
N ALA A 54 -4.15 11.76 3.77
CA ALA A 54 -2.71 11.66 3.61
C ALA A 54 -2.30 11.48 2.15
N GLN A 55 -1.33 12.27 1.70
CA GLN A 55 -0.76 12.16 0.34
C GLN A 55 0.27 11.04 0.20
N MET A 56 0.77 10.51 1.31
CA MET A 56 1.81 9.50 1.33
C MET A 56 1.63 8.52 2.50
N ASN A 57 2.17 7.32 2.32
CA ASN A 57 2.26 6.33 3.38
C ASN A 57 3.35 6.70 4.38
N ALA A 58 3.13 6.39 5.65
CA ALA A 58 4.10 6.64 6.71
C ALA A 58 4.11 5.47 7.70
N ILE A 59 5.29 5.22 8.27
CA ILE A 59 5.54 4.19 9.27
C ILE A 59 5.96 4.85 10.59
N ASN A 60 5.47 4.32 11.71
CA ASN A 60 5.86 4.82 13.01
C ASN A 60 7.30 4.41 13.35
N LYS A 61 8.13 5.37 13.75
CA LYS A 61 9.49 5.07 14.18
C LYS A 61 9.52 4.10 15.37
N LYS A 62 8.56 4.16 16.29
CA LYS A 62 8.48 3.20 17.41
C LYS A 62 8.30 1.75 16.91
N PHE A 63 7.62 1.54 15.79
CA PHE A 63 7.51 0.22 15.18
C PHE A 63 8.85 -0.26 14.63
N ILE A 64 9.56 0.62 13.91
CA ILE A 64 10.93 0.35 13.41
C ILE A 64 11.86 -0.01 14.57
N ASP A 65 11.87 0.82 15.62
CA ASP A 65 12.74 0.66 16.76
C ASP A 65 12.40 -0.63 17.54
N LYS A 66 11.11 -0.93 17.74
CA LYS A 66 10.63 -2.14 18.46
C LYS A 66 10.97 -3.45 17.75
N HIS A 67 10.96 -3.45 16.42
CA HIS A 67 11.22 -4.63 15.60
C HIS A 67 12.65 -4.66 15.04
N GLU A 68 13.52 -3.75 15.50
CA GLU A 68 14.93 -3.65 15.11
C GLU A 68 15.12 -3.61 13.58
N LEU A 69 14.20 -2.95 12.88
CA LEU A 69 14.18 -2.93 11.42
C LEU A 69 15.29 -2.04 10.88
N ASN A 70 16.15 -2.60 10.04
CA ASN A 70 17.29 -1.89 9.48
C ASN A 70 16.95 -1.31 8.10
N TYR A 71 16.28 -0.16 8.10
CA TYR A 71 16.00 0.58 6.87
C TYR A 71 17.05 1.65 6.60
N THR A 72 17.67 1.61 5.42
CA THR A 72 18.53 2.69 4.95
C THR A 72 17.68 3.91 4.57
N GLY A 73 17.78 4.97 5.35
CA GLY A 73 17.05 6.21 5.07
C GLY A 73 17.55 6.86 3.77
N VAL A 74 16.63 7.14 2.84
CA VAL A 74 16.97 7.63 1.48
C VAL A 74 16.89 9.17 1.37
N GLY A 75 16.39 9.85 2.40
CA GLY A 75 16.22 11.30 2.40
C GLY A 75 15.25 11.79 3.48
N THR A 76 14.88 13.06 3.39
CA THR A 76 13.87 13.69 4.26
C THR A 76 12.80 14.35 3.41
N THR A 77 11.54 14.01 3.65
CA THR A 77 10.38 14.70 3.07
C THR A 77 9.76 15.60 4.12
N TYR A 78 9.42 16.84 3.73
CA TYR A 78 8.69 17.74 4.61
C TYR A 78 7.19 17.60 4.37
N ILE A 79 6.45 17.26 5.41
CA ILE A 79 4.99 17.12 5.38
C ILE A 79 4.38 18.30 6.13
N ASN A 80 3.35 18.91 5.54
CA ASN A 80 2.51 19.89 6.22
C ASN A 80 1.30 19.16 6.81
N GLY A 81 1.22 19.11 8.13
CA GLY A 81 0.08 18.55 8.84
C GLY A 81 -0.67 19.61 9.65
N PRO A 82 -1.71 19.21 10.41
CA PRO A 82 -2.46 20.10 11.30
C PRO A 82 -1.58 20.86 12.31
N PHE A 83 -0.45 20.27 12.68
CA PHE A 83 0.52 20.82 13.63
C PHE A 83 1.69 21.56 12.96
N GLY A 84 1.57 21.89 11.67
CA GLY A 84 2.59 22.60 10.90
C GLY A 84 3.50 21.67 10.09
N LYS A 85 4.63 22.24 9.65
CA LYS A 85 5.58 21.57 8.76
C LYS A 85 6.60 20.75 9.55
N LYS A 86 6.75 19.47 9.22
CA LYS A 86 7.72 18.56 9.85
C LYS A 86 8.51 17.77 8.81
N GLY A 87 9.82 17.69 9.00
CA GLY A 87 10.70 16.80 8.22
C GLY A 87 10.60 15.37 8.75
N ILE A 88 10.31 14.42 7.86
CA ILE A 88 10.23 12.98 8.16
C ILE A 88 11.26 12.25 7.31
N LYS A 89 11.99 11.29 7.92
CA LYS A 89 12.93 10.43 7.20
C LYS A 89 12.17 9.47 6.29
N ASN A 90 12.65 9.32 5.07
CA ASN A 90 12.09 8.39 4.09
C ASN A 90 12.75 7.03 4.23
N TYR A 91 11.93 6.00 4.42
CA TYR A 91 12.36 4.62 4.42
C TYR A 91 11.78 3.92 3.18
N PRO A 92 12.58 3.14 2.43
CA PRO A 92 12.11 2.40 1.27
C PRO A 92 11.32 1.18 1.75
N ILE A 93 10.06 1.40 2.14
CA ILE A 93 9.09 0.34 2.40
C ILE A 93 8.43 -0.05 1.06
N SER A 94 8.28 -1.35 0.79
CA SER A 94 7.72 -1.77 -0.49
C SER A 94 6.24 -1.37 -0.59
N ARG A 95 5.76 -1.09 -1.82
CA ARG A 95 4.40 -0.61 -2.12
C ARG A 95 3.28 -1.54 -1.60
N TRP A 96 3.61 -2.81 -1.35
CA TRP A 96 2.69 -3.84 -0.85
C TRP A 96 2.72 -3.99 0.68
N GLU A 97 3.64 -3.32 1.38
CA GLU A 97 3.82 -3.42 2.84
C GLU A 97 3.17 -2.27 3.62
N CYS A 98 2.61 -1.23 2.97
CA CYS A 98 2.01 -0.13 3.71
C CYS A 98 0.91 0.58 2.93
N LEU A 99 -0.28 0.62 3.53
CA LEU A 99 -1.33 1.57 3.23
C LEU A 99 -1.79 2.22 4.54
N VAL A 100 -1.00 3.21 4.95
CA VAL A 100 -1.33 4.31 5.87
C VAL A 100 -1.18 4.04 7.38
N GLN A 101 -0.99 5.13 8.15
CA GLN A 101 -0.22 5.24 9.40
C GLN A 101 -0.37 4.09 10.41
N LEU A 102 0.77 3.54 10.86
CA LEU A 102 0.82 2.74 12.09
C LEU A 102 0.67 3.69 13.29
N GLN A 103 -0.39 3.55 14.10
CA GLN A 103 -0.37 4.08 15.47
C GLN A 103 0.29 3.06 16.41
N GLU A 104 0.72 3.56 17.57
CA GLU A 104 1.48 2.83 18.60
C GLU A 104 0.77 1.59 19.15
#